data_AF-A0A7R9LSR8-F1
#
_entry.id   AF-A0A7R9LSR8-F1
#
_cell.length_a   1.000
_cell.length_b   1.000
_cell.length_c   1.000
_cell.angle_alpha   90.00
_cell.angle_beta   90.00
_cell.angle_gamma   90.00
#
_symmetry.space_group_name_H-M   'P 1'
#
loop_
_entity.id
_entity.type
_entity.pdbx_description
1 polymer ?
#
loop_
_entity_poly.entity_id
_entity_poly.type
_entity_poly.pdbx_seq_one_letter_code
_entity_poly.pdbx_strand_id
1 'polypeptide(L)' 'MDSEGRKIIVCDNGTGFVKCGYGGSSGSNFPLHTFPSIVGRPIIRAAQRIDDIEVKVSD' A
#
# COMPACT_ATOMS: atom_id res chain seq x y z
N MET A 1 -14.36 -19.02 9.11
CA MET A 1 -13.89 -18.77 10.48
C MET A 1 -12.87 -19.83 10.84
N ASP A 2 -11.96 -19.57 11.77
CA ASP A 2 -11.09 -20.61 12.31
C ASP A 2 -11.83 -21.46 13.36
N SER A 3 -11.12 -22.39 14.01
CA SER A 3 -11.67 -23.28 15.03
C SER A 3 -12.22 -22.56 16.26
N GLU A 4 -11.83 -21.30 16.49
CA GLU A 4 -12.26 -20.46 17.61
C GLU A 4 -13.36 -19.46 17.19
N GLY A 5 -13.87 -19.54 15.96
CA GLY A 5 -14.90 -18.64 15.46
C GLY A 5 -14.39 -17.25 15.06
N ARG A 6 -13.08 -17.05 14.89
CA ARG A 6 -12.53 -15.77 14.44
C ARG A 6 -12.68 -15.62 12.93
N LYS A 7 -12.88 -14.37 12.47
CA LYS A 7 -12.88 -14.04 11.04
C LYS A 7 -11.46 -14.16 10.50
N ILE A 8 -11.31 -14.92 9.42
CA ILE A 8 -10.02 -15.12 8.75
C ILE A 8 -9.87 -14.03 7.71
N ILE A 9 -8.72 -13.36 7.69
CA ILE A 9 -8.34 -12.41 6.63
C ILE A 9 -7.41 -13.14 5.65
N VAL A 10 -7.65 -12.95 4.36
CA VAL A 10 -6.79 -13.43 3.28
C VAL A 10 -6.23 -12.22 2.54
N CYS A 11 -4.93 -12.23 2.30
CA CYS A 11 -4.22 -11.22 1.52
C CYS A 11 -3.37 -11.92 0.45
N ASP A 12 -3.62 -11.60 -0.82
CA ASP A 12 -2.78 -11.96 -1.95
C ASP A 12 -1.95 -10.73 -2.35
N ASN A 13 -0.64 -10.81 -2.11
CA ASN A 13 0.31 -9.72 -2.31
C ASN A 13 0.89 -9.75 -3.74
N GLY A 14 0.01 -9.66 -4.73
CA GLY A 14 0.42 -9.54 -6.13
C GLY A 14 1.32 -8.33 -6.36
N THR A 15 2.25 -8.42 -7.30
CA THR A 15 3.24 -7.35 -7.57
C THR A 15 2.61 -6.07 -8.14
N GLY A 16 1.51 -6.18 -8.89
CA GLY A 16 0.76 -5.01 -9.38
C GLY A 16 -0.30 -4.53 -8.40
N PHE A 17 -1.06 -5.45 -7.84
CA PHE A 17 -2.19 -5.15 -6.95
C PHE A 17 -2.25 -6.15 -5.80
N VAL A 18 -2.53 -5.63 -4.60
CA VAL A 18 -2.96 -6.42 -3.45
C VAL A 18 -4.46 -6.68 -3.58
N LYS A 19 -4.87 -7.90 -3.29
CA LYS A 19 -6.29 -8.29 -3.16
C LYS A 19 -6.51 -8.83 -1.76
N CYS A 20 -7.51 -8.34 -1.05
CA CYS A 20 -7.79 -8.83 0.30
C CYS A 20 -9.28 -8.92 0.61
N GLY A 21 -9.60 -9.75 1.60
CA GLY A 21 -10.96 -9.99 2.06
C GLY A 21 -11.02 -11.02 3.16
N TYR A 22 -12.23 -11.45 3.50
CA TYR A 22 -12.45 -12.50 4.48
C TYR A 22 -12.45 -13.88 3.83
N GLY A 23 -11.85 -14.87 4.50
CA GLY A 23 -11.80 -16.26 4.06
C GLY A 23 -12.80 -17.19 4.78
N GLY A 24 -13.16 -18.27 4.12
CA GLY A 24 -14.06 -19.31 4.63
C GLY A 24 -15.55 -19.02 4.42
N SER A 25 -16.41 -19.65 5.20
CA SER A 25 -17.89 -19.58 5.08
C SER A 25 -18.51 -18.19 5.22
N SER A 26 -17.75 -17.22 5.74
CA SER A 26 -18.15 -15.81 5.90
C SER A 26 -17.53 -14.90 4.83
N GLY A 27 -16.75 -15.48 3.91
CA GLY A 27 -16.00 -14.79 2.87
C GLY A 27 -16.75 -14.73 1.54
N SER A 28 -16.45 -13.68 0.76
CA SER A 28 -16.92 -13.54 -0.62
C SER A 28 -16.03 -14.35 -1.58
N ASN A 29 -16.60 -14.89 -2.66
CA ASN A 29 -15.84 -15.53 -3.74
C ASN A 29 -15.01 -14.52 -4.56
N PHE A 30 -15.19 -13.23 -4.31
CA PHE A 30 -14.45 -12.12 -4.92
C PHE A 30 -13.75 -11.29 -3.84
N PRO A 31 -12.57 -10.72 -4.12
CA PRO A 31 -11.86 -9.87 -3.17
C PRO A 31 -12.72 -8.67 -2.80
N LEU A 32 -12.75 -8.33 -1.51
CA LEU A 32 -13.49 -7.17 -1.01
C LEU A 32 -12.78 -5.87 -1.36
N HIS A 33 -11.44 -5.88 -1.35
CA HIS A 33 -10.61 -4.76 -1.74
C HIS A 33 -9.56 -5.21 -2.75
N THR A 34 -9.30 -4.34 -3.73
CA THR A 34 -8.18 -4.44 -4.66
C THR A 34 -7.53 -3.07 -4.74
N PHE A 35 -6.24 -2.98 -4.46
CA PHE A 35 -5.50 -1.71 -4.48
C PHE A 35 -4.07 -1.92 -5.02
N PRO A 36 -3.46 -0.90 -5.65
CA PRO A 36 -2.10 -1.02 -6.17
C PRO A 36 -1.10 -1.37 -5.07
N SER A 37 -0.14 -2.23 -5.39
CA SER A 37 0.96 -2.60 -4.49
C SER A 37 2.04 -1.53 -4.45
N ILE A 38 1.66 -0.30 -4.10
CA ILE A 38 2.49 0.90 -4.20
C ILE A 38 2.51 1.64 -2.86
N VAL A 39 3.70 2.08 -2.45
CA VAL A 39 3.89 3.01 -1.33
C VAL A 39 4.51 4.30 -1.88
N GLY A 40 3.80 5.42 -1.72
CA GLY A 40 4.32 6.74 -2.06
C GLY A 40 5.03 7.39 -0.87
N ARG A 41 6.21 7.97 -1.10
CA ARG A 41 6.90 8.81 -0.12
C ARG A 41 6.94 10.25 -0.66
N PRO A 42 6.28 11.22 0.00
CA PRO A 42 6.41 12.62 -0.40
C PRO A 42 7.87 13.06 -0.40
N ILE A 43 8.28 13.77 -1.45
CA ILE A 43 9.60 14.39 -1.53
C ILE A 43 9.38 15.91 -1.54
N ILE A 44 9.91 16.59 -0.52
CA ILE A 44 9.91 18.05 -0.49
C ILE A 44 11.01 18.54 -1.42
N ARG A 45 10.63 19.07 -2.58
CA ARG A 45 11.54 19.76 -3.51
C ARG A 45 11.54 21.25 -3.21
N ALA A 46 12.08 21.63 -2.05
CA ALA A 46 12.43 23.03 -1.82
C ALA A 46 13.74 23.30 -2.56
N ALA A 47 13.72 24.18 -3.56
CA ALA A 47 14.96 24.71 -4.11
C ALA A 47 15.68 25.47 -2.99
N GLN A 48 16.77 24.92 -2.47
CA GLN A 48 17.61 25.65 -1.52
C GLN A 48 18.28 26.77 -2.30
N ARG A 49 17.81 28.00 -2.10
CA ARG A 49 18.51 29.19 -2.59
C ARG A 49 19.34 29.76 -1.45
N ILE A 50 20.62 29.96 -1.70
CA ILE A 50 21.47 30.83 -0.87
C ILE A 50 21.73 32.05 -1.75
N ASP A 51 21.17 33.20 -1.35
CA ASP A 51 21.08 34.39 -2.17
C ASP A 51 20.42 34.10 -3.55
N ASP A 52 21.09 34.41 -4.65
CA ASP A 52 20.63 34.17 -6.03
C ASP A 52 21.07 32.81 -6.61
N ILE A 53 21.71 31.96 -5.80
CA ILE A 53 22.29 30.69 -6.27
C ILE A 53 21.40 29.53 -5.86
N GLU A 54 20.95 28.76 -6.85
CA GLU A 54 20.23 27.50 -6.63
C GLU A 54 21.20 26.37 -6.29
N VAL A 55 21.10 25.84 -5.07
CA VAL A 55 21.92 24.74 -4.57
C VAL A 55 21.31 23.42 -5.03
N LYS A 56 22.01 22.71 -5.92
CA LYS A 56 21.68 21.33 -6.26
C LYS A 56 22.23 20.41 -5.18
N VAL A 57 21.33 19.68 -4.51
CA VAL A 57 21.71 18.56 -3.66
C VAL A 57 22.10 17.41 -4.58
N SER A 58 23.31 16.89 -4.46
CA SER A 58 23.73 15.67 -5.16
C SER A 58 23.14 14.45 -4.45
N ASP A 59 22.45 13.60 -5.20
CA ASP A 59 21.88 12.33 -4.73
C ASP A 59 22.95 11.30 -4.32
#